data_AF-A0A968RZJ0-F1
#
_entry.id   AF-A0A968RZJ0-F1
#
_cell.length_a   1.000
_cell.length_b   1.000
_cell.length_c   1.000
_cell.angle_alpha   90.00
_cell.angle_beta   90.00
_cell.angle_gamma   90.00
#
_symmetry.space_group_name_H-M   'P 1'
#
loop_
_entity.id
_entity.type
_entity.pdbx_description
1 polymer ?
#
loop_
_entity_poly.entity_id
_entity_poly.type
_entity_poly.pdbx_seq_one_letter_code
_entity_poly.pdbx_strand_id
1 'polypeptide(L)'
;MKKLLIVSFLCFFVVSITTAQSQEAKKALKDAKSALSSFNIGGGTDEAKLQEAIQAIEIAAKDDINAAASATWALRGDIYNAVVNQHMTASILNAEHKILDESAPIKAYESYKMALEKAVKKYETKDA
;
A
#
# COMPACT_ATOMS: atom_id res chain seq x y z
N MET A 1 37.90 -4.87 25.55
CA MET A 1 38.02 -4.80 24.07
C MET A 1 37.09 -5.77 23.33
N LYS A 2 36.97 -7.05 23.74
CA LYS A 2 36.02 -8.01 23.11
C LYS A 2 34.56 -7.54 23.10
N LYS A 3 34.08 -6.91 24.19
CA LYS A 3 32.72 -6.34 24.27
C LYS A 3 32.50 -5.15 23.31
N LEU A 4 33.56 -4.40 22.99
CA LEU A 4 33.48 -3.25 22.07
C LEU A 4 33.40 -3.71 20.60
N LEU A 5 34.10 -4.79 20.26
CA LEU A 5 34.02 -5.42 18.94
C LEU A 5 32.65 -6.07 18.69
N ILE A 6 32.05 -6.71 19.69
CA ILE A 6 30.71 -7.30 19.58
C ILE A 6 29.65 -6.21 19.38
N VAL A 7 29.72 -5.10 20.12
CA VAL A 7 28.79 -3.96 19.96
C VAL A 7 28.94 -3.32 18.57
N SER A 8 30.18 -3.15 18.07
CA SER A 8 30.41 -2.60 16.73
C SER A 8 29.85 -3.52 15.62
N PHE A 9 30.06 -4.83 15.74
CA PHE A 9 29.55 -5.81 14.78
C PHE A 9 28.01 -5.91 14.81
N LEU A 10 27.41 -5.79 16.01
CA LEU A 10 25.96 -5.76 16.17
C LEU A 10 25.34 -4.49 15.57
N CYS A 11 25.97 -3.33 15.74
CA CYS A 11 25.53 -2.09 15.10
C CYS A 11 25.59 -2.19 13.56
N PHE A 12 26.66 -2.77 13.00
CA PHE A 12 26.76 -2.99 11.55
C PHE A 12 25.67 -3.93 11.02
N PHE A 13 25.31 -4.98 11.78
CA PHE A 13 24.25 -5.90 11.40
C PHE A 13 22.87 -5.22 11.43
N VAL A 14 22.58 -4.43 12.45
CA VAL A 14 21.31 -3.68 12.56
C VAL A 14 21.16 -2.65 11.43
N VAL A 15 22.23 -1.89 11.11
CA VAL A 15 22.18 -0.90 10.01
C VAL A 15 21.94 -1.57 8.66
N SER A 16 22.52 -2.74 8.41
CA SER A 16 22.37 -3.47 7.14
C SER A 16 20.93 -3.98 6.91
N ILE A 17 20.20 -4.30 7.97
CA ILE A 17 18.80 -4.74 7.87
C ILE A 17 17.89 -3.57 7.50
N THR A 18 18.12 -2.39 8.09
CA THR A 18 17.29 -1.20 7.84
C THR A 18 17.38 -0.68 6.41
N THR A 19 18.55 -0.77 5.78
CA THR A 19 18.74 -0.31 4.40
C THR A 19 18.04 -1.21 3.39
N ALA A 20 18.12 -2.53 3.59
CA ALA A 20 17.44 -3.53 2.75
C ALA A 20 15.91 -3.37 2.80
N GLN A 21 15.34 -3.19 4.00
CA GLN A 21 13.90 -2.97 4.19
C GLN A 21 13.41 -1.69 3.49
N SER A 22 14.17 -0.59 3.57
CA SER A 22 13.78 0.65 2.90
C SER A 22 13.78 0.54 1.36
N GLN A 23 14.68 -0.28 0.80
CA GLN A 23 14.76 -0.50 -0.65
C GLN A 23 13.59 -1.35 -1.15
N GLU A 24 13.25 -2.40 -0.39
CA GLU A 24 12.09 -3.24 -0.68
C GLU A 24 10.79 -2.43 -0.63
N ALA A 25 10.61 -1.59 0.39
CA ALA A 25 9.42 -0.76 0.53
C ALA A 25 9.25 0.26 -0.61
N LYS A 26 10.36 0.85 -1.10
CA LYS A 26 10.32 1.74 -2.28
C LYS A 26 9.90 0.99 -3.55
N LYS A 27 10.38 -0.23 -3.72
CA LYS A 27 9.98 -1.09 -4.84
C LYS A 27 8.51 -1.45 -4.72
N ALA A 28 8.06 -1.85 -3.54
CA ALA A 28 6.69 -2.23 -3.26
C ALA A 28 5.70 -1.08 -3.57
N LEU A 29 6.03 0.18 -3.25
CA LEU A 29 5.17 1.32 -3.59
C LEU A 29 4.99 1.48 -5.11
N LYS A 30 6.07 1.29 -5.88
CA LYS A 30 6.03 1.33 -7.35
C LYS A 30 5.22 0.16 -7.92
N ASP A 31 5.44 -1.03 -7.38
CA ASP A 31 4.75 -2.24 -7.81
C ASP A 31 3.24 -2.12 -7.53
N ALA A 32 2.84 -1.59 -6.37
CA ALA A 32 1.44 -1.29 -6.04
C ALA A 32 0.78 -0.37 -7.07
N LYS A 33 1.45 0.74 -7.41
CA LYS A 33 0.96 1.69 -8.42
C LYS A 33 0.85 1.05 -9.80
N SER A 34 1.83 0.24 -10.18
CA SER A 34 1.84 -0.45 -11.47
C SER A 34 0.75 -1.52 -11.57
N ALA A 35 0.54 -2.28 -10.50
CA ALA A 35 -0.48 -3.30 -10.42
C ALA A 35 -1.89 -2.70 -10.48
N LEU A 36 -2.17 -1.63 -9.72
CA LEU A 36 -3.44 -0.90 -9.80
C LEU A 36 -3.66 -0.31 -11.21
N SER A 37 -2.63 0.30 -11.81
CA SER A 37 -2.74 0.80 -13.18
C SER A 37 -3.05 -0.31 -14.18
N SER A 38 -2.44 -1.48 -14.02
CA SER A 38 -2.68 -2.64 -14.90
C SER A 38 -4.11 -3.17 -14.73
N PHE A 39 -4.59 -3.24 -13.49
CA PHE A 39 -5.98 -3.58 -13.18
C PHE A 39 -6.97 -2.63 -13.87
N ASN A 40 -6.72 -1.32 -13.79
CA ASN A 40 -7.57 -0.31 -14.42
C ASN A 40 -7.54 -0.40 -15.96
N ILE A 41 -6.36 -0.60 -16.56
CA ILE A 41 -6.21 -0.80 -18.02
C ILE A 41 -6.95 -2.07 -18.47
N GLY A 42 -6.93 -3.13 -17.66
CA GLY A 42 -7.65 -4.38 -17.89
C GLY A 42 -9.16 -4.30 -17.69
N GLY A 43 -9.74 -3.11 -17.50
CA GLY A 43 -11.18 -2.92 -17.33
C GLY A 43 -11.71 -3.27 -15.94
N GLY A 44 -10.84 -3.39 -14.93
CA GLY A 44 -11.24 -3.62 -13.55
C GLY A 44 -11.71 -5.05 -13.24
N THR A 45 -11.31 -6.04 -14.05
CA THR A 45 -11.70 -7.44 -13.87
C THR A 45 -10.57 -8.36 -13.41
N ASP A 46 -9.31 -7.93 -13.50
CA ASP A 46 -8.15 -8.75 -13.13
C ASP A 46 -7.91 -8.74 -11.61
N GLU A 47 -8.63 -9.60 -10.90
CA GLU A 47 -8.51 -9.73 -9.44
C GLU A 47 -7.09 -10.04 -8.97
N ALA A 48 -6.30 -10.78 -9.76
CA ALA A 48 -4.92 -11.10 -9.41
C ALA A 48 -4.05 -9.84 -9.37
N LYS A 49 -4.25 -8.91 -10.32
CA LYS A 49 -3.57 -7.61 -10.31
C LYS A 49 -4.02 -6.73 -9.16
N LEU A 50 -5.30 -6.77 -8.81
CA LEU A 50 -5.79 -6.04 -7.65
C LEU A 50 -5.22 -6.58 -6.34
N GLN A 51 -5.09 -7.91 -6.23
CA GLN A 51 -4.49 -8.56 -5.06
C GLN A 51 -2.98 -8.31 -4.96
N GLU A 52 -2.26 -8.26 -6.09
CA GLU A 52 -0.86 -7.82 -6.15
C GLU A 52 -0.72 -6.38 -5.63
N ALA A 53 -1.63 -5.47 -6.03
CA ALA A 53 -1.63 -4.10 -5.55
C ALA A 53 -1.84 -4.01 -4.04
N ILE A 54 -2.78 -4.79 -3.48
CA ILE A 54 -3.02 -4.88 -2.02
C ILE A 54 -1.76 -5.33 -1.29
N GLN A 55 -1.14 -6.43 -1.73
CA GLN A 55 0.06 -6.95 -1.05
C GLN A 55 1.20 -5.92 -1.07
N ALA A 56 1.44 -5.30 -2.23
CA ALA A 56 2.52 -4.35 -2.39
C ALA A 56 2.29 -3.06 -1.59
N ILE A 57 1.07 -2.53 -1.52
CA ILE A 57 0.80 -1.32 -0.74
C ILE A 57 0.90 -1.56 0.76
N GLU A 58 0.52 -2.74 1.24
CA GLU A 58 0.67 -3.12 2.65
C GLU A 58 2.14 -3.28 3.06
N ILE A 59 3.02 -3.70 2.13
CA ILE A 59 4.48 -3.69 2.37
C ILE A 59 4.99 -2.25 2.38
N ALA A 60 4.60 -1.44 1.40
CA ALA A 60 5.04 -0.05 1.30
C ALA A 60 4.63 0.78 2.52
N ALA A 61 3.40 0.63 3.01
CA ALA A 61 2.85 1.40 4.13
C ALA A 61 3.46 1.04 5.50
N LYS A 62 4.24 -0.04 5.60
CA LYS A 62 4.97 -0.42 6.84
C LYS A 62 6.33 0.25 6.98
N ASP A 63 6.84 0.88 5.92
CA ASP A 63 8.08 1.65 5.97
C ASP A 63 7.82 3.07 6.45
N ASP A 64 8.62 3.55 7.39
CA ASP A 64 8.41 4.85 8.06
C ASP A 64 8.39 6.02 7.07
N ILE A 65 9.20 5.98 6.01
CA ILE A 65 9.27 7.06 5.02
C ILE A 65 8.00 7.08 4.19
N ASN A 66 7.57 5.92 3.69
CA ASN A 66 6.34 5.79 2.93
C ASN A 66 5.10 6.07 3.79
N ALA A 67 5.07 5.61 5.04
CA ALA A 67 3.97 5.82 5.99
C ALA A 67 3.81 7.29 6.39
N ALA A 68 4.88 8.08 6.32
CA ALA A 68 4.82 9.52 6.53
C ALA A 68 4.24 10.28 5.32
N ALA A 69 4.23 9.66 4.13
CA ALA A 69 3.78 10.31 2.91
C ALA A 69 2.26 10.15 2.69
N SER A 70 1.55 11.27 2.56
CA SER A 70 0.11 11.31 2.21
C SER A 70 -0.21 10.47 0.96
N ALA A 71 0.64 10.54 -0.07
CA ALA A 71 0.43 9.82 -1.33
C ALA A 71 0.40 8.29 -1.17
N THR A 72 1.12 7.72 -0.20
CA THR A 72 1.07 6.28 0.09
C THR A 72 -0.32 5.89 0.57
N TRP A 73 -0.89 6.68 1.48
CA TRP A 73 -2.23 6.44 2.02
C TRP A 73 -3.32 6.71 0.98
N ALA A 74 -3.17 7.73 0.14
CA ALA A 74 -4.09 7.95 -0.98
C ALA A 74 -4.11 6.75 -1.93
N LEU A 75 -2.94 6.24 -2.33
CA LEU A 75 -2.84 5.05 -3.18
C LEU A 75 -3.44 3.81 -2.50
N ARG A 76 -3.24 3.64 -1.19
CA ARG A 76 -3.87 2.56 -0.43
C ARG A 76 -5.40 2.69 -0.44
N GLY A 77 -5.91 3.91 -0.29
CA GLY A 77 -7.33 4.23 -0.43
C GLY A 77 -7.87 3.82 -1.80
N ASP A 78 -7.18 4.22 -2.87
CA ASP A 78 -7.56 3.91 -4.25
C ASP A 78 -7.61 2.41 -4.52
N ILE A 79 -6.63 1.65 -4.01
CA ILE A 79 -6.59 0.18 -4.14
C ILE A 79 -7.78 -0.46 -3.45
N TYR A 80 -8.09 -0.08 -2.21
CA TYR A 80 -9.23 -0.65 -1.50
C TYR A 80 -10.57 -0.18 -2.08
N ASN A 81 -10.66 1.04 -2.60
CA ASN A 81 -11.82 1.51 -3.33
C ASN A 81 -12.04 0.72 -4.63
N ALA A 82 -10.95 0.37 -5.33
CA ALA A 82 -11.01 -0.53 -6.49
C ALA A 82 -11.55 -1.92 -6.13
N VAL A 83 -11.23 -2.47 -4.94
CA VAL A 83 -11.83 -3.73 -4.44
C VAL A 83 -13.35 -3.60 -4.29
N VAL A 84 -13.82 -2.51 -3.69
CA VAL A 84 -15.25 -2.25 -3.51
C VAL A 84 -15.96 -2.14 -4.87
N ASN A 85 -15.39 -1.37 -5.79
CA ASN A 85 -15.95 -1.17 -7.12
C ASN A 85 -15.97 -2.45 -7.95
N GLN A 86 -14.90 -3.26 -7.86
CA GLN A 86 -14.81 -4.56 -8.50
C GLN A 86 -15.92 -5.48 -7.99
N HIS A 87 -16.07 -5.58 -6.66
CA HIS A 87 -17.09 -6.41 -6.05
C HIS A 87 -18.51 -5.96 -6.42
N MET A 88 -18.77 -4.66 -6.41
CA MET A 88 -20.07 -4.11 -6.83
C MET A 88 -20.37 -4.48 -8.29
N THR A 89 -19.38 -4.38 -9.18
CA THR A 89 -19.55 -4.72 -10.61
C THR A 89 -19.77 -6.21 -10.80
N ALA A 90 -18.97 -7.05 -10.13
CA ALA A 90 -19.04 -8.49 -10.25
C ALA A 90 -20.30 -9.07 -9.58
N SER A 91 -20.79 -8.49 -8.48
CA SER A 91 -22.02 -8.92 -7.80
C SER A 91 -23.28 -8.66 -8.61
N ILE A 92 -23.29 -7.62 -9.46
CA ILE A 92 -24.38 -7.38 -10.43
C ILE A 92 -24.48 -8.54 -11.45
N LEU A 93 -23.34 -9.10 -11.85
CA LEU A 93 -23.27 -10.19 -12.84
C LEU A 93 -23.41 -11.57 -12.19
N ASN A 94 -22.96 -11.72 -10.95
CA ASN A 94 -22.96 -12.96 -10.19
C ASN A 94 -23.23 -12.70 -8.71
N ALA A 95 -24.43 -13.05 -8.23
CA ALA A 95 -24.82 -12.85 -6.84
C ALA A 95 -23.98 -13.66 -5.82
N GLU A 96 -23.26 -14.70 -6.25
CA GLU A 96 -22.38 -15.50 -5.41
C GLU A 96 -20.94 -14.96 -5.36
N HIS A 97 -20.67 -13.83 -6.04
CA HIS A 97 -19.35 -13.22 -6.06
C HIS A 97 -18.87 -12.85 -4.66
N LYS A 98 -17.66 -13.28 -4.30
CA LYS A 98 -17.05 -12.96 -3.02
C LYS A 98 -16.14 -11.76 -3.18
N ILE A 99 -16.28 -10.79 -2.29
CA ILE A 99 -15.34 -9.67 -2.22
C ILE A 99 -13.95 -10.19 -1.78
N LEU A 100 -12.89 -9.67 -2.40
CA LEU A 100 -11.51 -10.01 -2.04
C LEU A 100 -11.18 -9.67 -0.58
N ASP A 101 -11.77 -8.58 -0.07
CA ASP A 101 -11.60 -8.12 1.30
C ASP A 101 -12.87 -7.42 1.79
N GLU A 102 -13.61 -8.05 2.71
CA GLU A 102 -14.84 -7.49 3.29
C GLU A 102 -14.60 -6.19 4.06
N SER A 103 -13.38 -5.99 4.56
CA SER A 103 -12.99 -4.76 5.25
C SER A 103 -12.52 -3.66 4.30
N ALA A 104 -12.52 -3.89 2.97
CA ALA A 104 -12.08 -2.91 1.99
C ALA A 104 -12.75 -1.53 2.11
N PRO A 105 -14.08 -1.40 2.33
CA PRO A 105 -14.69 -0.07 2.50
C PRO A 105 -14.10 0.70 3.69
N ILE A 106 -13.90 0.01 4.82
CA ILE A 106 -13.34 0.61 6.04
C ILE A 106 -11.88 0.98 5.80
N LYS A 107 -11.09 0.08 5.20
CA LYS A 107 -9.69 0.33 4.88
C LYS A 107 -9.51 1.47 3.89
N ALA A 108 -10.40 1.61 2.91
CA ALA A 108 -10.38 2.75 1.99
C ALA A 108 -10.62 4.06 2.73
N TYR A 109 -11.68 4.12 3.56
CA TYR A 109 -11.98 5.28 4.39
C TYR A 109 -10.82 5.67 5.32
N GLU A 110 -10.28 4.70 6.07
CA GLU A 110 -9.16 4.94 6.97
C GLU A 110 -7.92 5.42 6.22
N SER A 111 -7.68 4.90 5.01
CA SER A 111 -6.55 5.32 4.19
C SER A 111 -6.70 6.76 3.71
N TYR A 112 -7.86 7.15 3.18
CA TYR A 112 -8.08 8.54 2.77
C TYR A 112 -8.04 9.50 3.97
N LYS A 113 -8.60 9.09 5.11
CA LYS A 113 -8.46 9.84 6.36
C LYS A 113 -6.98 10.04 6.75
N MET A 114 -6.19 8.97 6.72
CA MET A 114 -4.74 9.05 6.96
C MET A 114 -4.04 9.94 5.93
N ALA A 115 -4.42 9.86 4.65
CA ALA A 115 -3.86 10.69 3.59
C ALA A 115 -4.11 12.18 3.85
N LEU A 116 -5.31 12.54 4.32
CA LEU A 116 -5.66 13.91 4.74
C LEU A 116 -4.85 14.34 5.97
N GLU A 117 -4.68 13.47 6.96
CA GLU A 117 -3.90 13.77 8.17
C GLU A 117 -2.40 13.98 7.86
N LYS A 118 -1.87 13.29 6.84
CA LYS A 118 -0.47 13.41 6.40
C LYS A 118 -0.27 14.46 5.31
N ALA A 119 -1.33 15.04 4.75
CA ALA A 119 -1.24 16.04 3.71
C ALA A 119 -0.64 17.33 4.28
N VAL A 120 0.52 17.73 3.76
CA VAL A 120 1.22 18.96 4.18
C VAL A 120 0.86 20.10 3.23
N LYS A 121 0.57 19.79 1.96
CA LYS A 121 0.28 20.78 0.92
C LYS A 121 -1.21 20.80 0.59
N LYS A 122 -1.69 21.97 0.18
CA LYS A 122 -3.11 22.20 -0.16
C LYS A 122 -3.63 21.33 -1.32
N TYR A 123 -2.76 20.89 -2.24
CA TYR A 123 -3.19 19.99 -3.32
C TYR A 123 -3.31 18.54 -2.84
N GLU A 124 -2.50 18.12 -1.88
CA GLU A 124 -2.57 16.76 -1.29
C GLU A 124 -3.89 16.57 -0.52
N THR A 125 -4.45 17.64 0.03
CA THR A 125 -5.79 17.64 0.65
C THR A 125 -6.94 17.59 -0.34
N LYS A 126 -6.70 17.91 -1.63
CA LYS A 126 -7.71 17.77 -2.69
C LYS A 126 -7.69 16.39 -3.33
N ASP A 127 -6.52 15.77 -3.37
CA ASP A 127 -6.29 14.46 -3.98
C ASP A 127 -6.65 13.30 -3.02
N ALA A 128 -6.75 13.58 -1.72
CA ALA A 128 -7.17 12.64 -0.66
C ALA A 128 -8.67 12.75 -0.36
#